data_AF-A0A836QNQ6-F1
#
_entry.id   AF-A0A836QNQ6-F1
#
_cell.length_a   1.000
_cell.length_b   1.000
_cell.length_c   1.000
_cell.angle_alpha   90.00
_cell.angle_beta   90.00
_cell.angle_gamma   90.00
#
_symmetry.space_group_name_H-M   'P 1'
#
loop_
_entity.id
_entity.type
_entity.pdbx_description
1 polymer ?
#
loop_
_entity_poly.entity_id
_entity_poly.type
_entity_poly.pdbx_seq_one_letter_code
_entity_poly.pdbx_strand_id
1 'polypeptide(L)'
;MTVERLTDLSQISRRALVGGAVAGGINMLAENSVNAACLWTAKQAEGPFYPEEVSETDWDMTNVVGGTGRAFGEVIEVSGQVRDSRC
;
A
#
# COMPACT_ATOMS: atom_id res chain seq x y z
N MET A 1 -51.52 27.44 -42.44
CA MET A 1 -50.57 27.42 -41.32
C MET A 1 -50.77 26.12 -40.57
N THR A 2 -49.89 25.15 -40.78
CA THR A 2 -49.86 23.92 -39.98
C THR A 2 -48.41 23.61 -39.73
N VAL A 3 -48.07 23.70 -38.46
CA VAL A 3 -46.75 23.52 -37.88
C VAL A 3 -46.41 22.04 -37.98
N GLU A 4 -45.36 21.70 -38.72
CA GLU A 4 -44.77 20.36 -38.66
C GLU A 4 -43.84 20.32 -37.46
N ARG A 5 -44.31 19.71 -36.38
CA ARG A 5 -43.50 19.37 -35.22
C ARG A 5 -43.69 17.88 -34.96
N LEU A 6 -42.60 17.12 -35.01
CA LEU A 6 -42.01 16.46 -33.86
C LEU A 6 -40.84 15.61 -34.33
N THR A 7 -39.64 16.08 -33.97
CA THR A 7 -38.46 15.28 -33.54
C THR A 7 -38.55 13.78 -33.87
N ASP A 8 -37.94 13.39 -34.99
CA ASP A 8 -37.89 12.00 -35.42
C ASP A 8 -36.81 11.22 -34.65
N LEU A 9 -37.15 10.80 -33.42
CA LEU A 9 -36.38 9.82 -32.65
C LEU A 9 -36.60 8.38 -33.18
N SER A 10 -37.33 8.19 -34.29
CA SER A 10 -37.74 6.86 -34.76
C SER A 10 -36.62 6.06 -35.46
N GLN A 11 -35.46 6.67 -35.73
CA GLN A 11 -34.38 6.02 -36.47
C GLN A 11 -33.21 5.50 -35.61
N ILE A 12 -33.38 5.33 -34.30
CA ILE A 12 -32.39 4.59 -33.51
C ILE A 12 -32.69 3.08 -33.65
N SER A 13 -31.93 2.43 -34.51
CA SER A 13 -31.94 0.98 -34.68
C SER A 13 -31.64 0.28 -33.36
N ARG A 14 -32.41 -0.77 -33.03
CA ARG A 14 -32.16 -1.63 -31.85
C ARG A 14 -30.72 -2.17 -31.83
N ARG A 15 -30.10 -2.38 -33.00
CA ARG A 15 -28.70 -2.81 -33.12
C ARG A 15 -27.71 -1.72 -32.71
N ALA A 16 -28.03 -0.45 -32.93
CA ALA A 16 -27.21 0.67 -32.50
C ALA A 16 -27.24 0.80 -30.97
N LEU A 17 -28.42 0.60 -30.36
CA LEU A 17 -28.57 0.58 -28.90
C LEU A 17 -27.81 -0.59 -28.27
N VAL A 18 -27.99 -1.81 -28.80
CA VAL A 18 -27.29 -3.00 -28.31
C VAL A 18 -25.78 -2.89 -28.54
N GLY A 19 -25.35 -2.43 -29.72
CA GLY A 19 -23.93 -2.21 -30.03
C GLY A 19 -23.28 -1.17 -29.12
N GLY A 20 -23.97 -0.05 -28.86
CA GLY A 20 -23.50 0.99 -27.95
C GLY A 20 -23.45 0.53 -26.49
N ALA A 21 -24.44 -0.24 -26.03
CA ALA A 21 -24.46 -0.80 -24.68
C ALA A 21 -23.34 -1.84 -24.47
N VAL A 22 -23.05 -2.67 -25.47
CA VAL A 22 -21.93 -3.64 -25.42
C VAL A 22 -20.59 -2.91 -25.45
N ALA A 23 -20.41 -1.92 -26.33
CA ALA A 23 -19.16 -1.16 -26.43
C ALA A 23 -18.89 -0.30 -25.17
N GLY A 24 -19.93 0.29 -24.56
CA GLY A 24 -19.80 1.05 -23.32
C GLY A 24 -19.55 0.16 -22.09
N GLY A 25 -20.19 -1.02 -22.03
CA GLY A 25 -20.04 -1.94 -20.90
C GLY A 25 -18.65 -2.57 -20.78
N ILE A 26 -17.93 -2.76 -21.89
CA ILE A 26 -16.58 -3.34 -21.87
C ILE A 26 -15.56 -2.35 -21.26
N ASN A 27 -15.74 -1.04 -21.48
CA ASN A 27 -14.84 -0.03 -20.91
C ASN A 27 -15.02 0.14 -19.40
N MET A 28 -16.24 0.03 -18.87
CA MET A 28 -16.48 0.11 -17.41
C MET A 28 -15.94 -1.08 -16.61
N LEU A 29 -15.70 -2.24 -17.24
CA LEU A 29 -15.08 -3.39 -16.58
C LEU A 29 -13.56 -3.28 -16.50
N ALA A 30 -12.94 -2.39 -17.27
CA ALA A 30 -11.49 -2.19 -17.30
C ALA A 30 -10.98 -1.14 -16.29
N GLU A 31 -11.87 -0.30 -15.75
CA GLU A 31 -11.49 0.84 -14.89
C GLU A 31 -11.21 0.47 -13.42
N ASN A 32 -11.32 -0.81 -13.02
CA ASN A 32 -11.14 -1.21 -11.63
C ASN A 32 -9.69 -1.52 -11.21
N SER A 33 -8.70 -1.19 -12.05
CA SER A 33 -7.30 -1.61 -11.86
C SER A 33 -6.39 -0.58 -11.17
N VAL A 34 -6.93 0.53 -10.64
CA VAL A 34 -6.14 1.48 -9.81
C VAL A 34 -6.24 1.16 -8.30
N ASN A 35 -6.77 -0.01 -7.94
CA ASN A 35 -6.49 -0.55 -6.63
C ASN A 35 -5.03 -1.00 -6.65
N ALA A 36 -4.17 -0.34 -5.89
CA ALA A 36 -2.86 -0.86 -5.56
C ALA A 36 -3.04 -2.31 -5.13
N ALA A 37 -2.75 -3.24 -6.04
CA ALA A 37 -2.96 -4.64 -5.79
C ALA A 37 -2.13 -4.95 -4.55
N CYS A 38 -2.81 -5.34 -3.47
CA CYS A 38 -2.19 -6.07 -2.38
C CYS A 38 -1.74 -7.41 -2.98
N LEU A 39 -0.69 -7.35 -3.78
CA LEU A 39 -0.02 -8.51 -4.32
C LEU A 39 0.48 -9.27 -3.10
N TRP A 40 0.16 -10.55 -3.04
CA TRP A 40 0.77 -11.44 -2.08
C TRP A 40 2.28 -11.36 -2.27
N THR A 41 2.96 -10.67 -1.37
CA THR A 41 4.40 -10.76 -1.26
C THR A 41 4.72 -12.20 -0.87
N ALA A 42 5.78 -12.78 -1.42
CA ALA A 42 6.26 -14.06 -0.94
C ALA A 42 6.40 -14.03 0.59
N LYS A 43 6.13 -15.16 1.26
CA LYS A 43 6.30 -15.26 2.71
C LYS A 43 7.71 -14.78 3.06
N GLN A 44 7.81 -13.88 4.03
CA GLN A 44 9.11 -13.37 4.47
C GLN A 44 9.97 -14.57 4.90
N ALA A 45 11.18 -14.67 4.34
CA ALA A 45 12.12 -15.70 4.73
C ALA A 45 12.45 -15.58 6.22
N GLU A 46 12.80 -16.71 6.84
CA GLU A 46 13.33 -16.69 8.20
C GLU A 46 14.51 -15.71 8.27
N GLY A 47 14.51 -14.85 9.28
CA GLY A 47 15.57 -13.87 9.50
C GLY A 47 16.85 -14.54 10.00
N PRO A 48 18.01 -13.89 9.85
CA PRO A 48 19.24 -14.38 10.46
C PRO A 48 19.11 -14.43 11.99
N PHE A 49 19.78 -15.41 12.60
CA PHE A 49 19.89 -15.51 14.06
C PHE A 49 21.09 -14.71 14.56
N TYR A 50 20.91 -13.92 15.62
CA TYR A 50 22.02 -13.30 16.35
C TYR A 50 22.55 -14.30 17.38
N PRO A 51 23.87 -14.55 17.44
CA PRO A 51 24.46 -15.56 18.33
C PRO A 51 24.21 -15.26 19.82
N GLU A 52 24.06 -16.33 20.61
CA GLU A 52 23.80 -16.23 22.06
C GLU A 52 25.03 -15.77 22.87
N GLU A 53 26.24 -16.13 22.42
CA GLU A 53 27.49 -15.83 23.12
C GLU A 53 28.25 -14.63 22.54
N VAL A 54 27.57 -13.51 22.32
CA VAL A 54 28.24 -12.24 21.99
C VAL A 54 28.13 -11.29 23.17
N SER A 55 29.29 -10.84 23.64
CA SER A 55 29.45 -9.65 24.47
C SER A 55 29.04 -8.44 23.64
N GLU A 56 27.74 -8.14 23.56
CA GLU A 56 27.24 -6.90 22.98
C GLU A 56 27.73 -5.73 23.83
N THR A 57 28.50 -4.83 23.23
CA THR A 57 29.09 -3.66 23.91
C THR A 57 28.51 -2.34 23.42
N ASP A 58 27.71 -2.35 22.36
CA ASP A 58 27.14 -1.16 21.73
C ASP A 58 25.81 -0.70 22.35
N TRP A 59 25.42 -1.27 23.50
CA TRP A 59 24.20 -0.86 24.19
C TRP A 59 24.34 0.49 24.91
N ASP A 60 25.57 0.91 25.24
CA ASP A 60 25.83 2.20 25.89
C ASP A 60 26.14 3.29 24.86
N MET A 61 25.09 4.02 24.46
CA MET A 61 25.20 5.15 23.54
C MET A 61 25.68 6.45 24.19
N THR A 62 26.02 6.46 25.49
CA THR A 62 26.44 7.68 26.19
C THR A 62 27.90 8.05 25.93
N ASN A 63 28.71 7.10 25.44
CA ASN A 63 30.11 7.31 25.06
C ASN A 63 30.25 7.54 23.55
N VAL A 64 31.02 8.55 23.16
CA VAL A 64 31.30 8.80 21.73
C VAL A 64 32.38 7.84 21.25
N VAL A 65 32.03 6.96 20.29
CA VAL A 65 32.97 5.99 19.70
C VAL A 65 34.19 6.71 19.12
N GLY A 66 35.39 6.21 19.46
CA GLY A 66 36.66 6.74 18.96
C GLY A 66 37.15 8.02 19.65
N GLY A 67 36.49 8.45 20.73
CA GLY A 67 36.90 9.61 21.52
C GLY A 67 36.84 9.38 23.03
N THR A 68 37.08 10.45 23.79
CA THR A 68 36.95 10.47 25.27
C THR A 68 35.73 11.26 25.74
N GLY A 69 34.91 11.74 24.80
CA GLY A 69 33.74 12.58 25.07
C GLY A 69 32.47 11.78 25.37
N ARG A 70 31.50 12.46 26.00
CA ARG A 70 30.15 11.94 26.26
C ARG A 70 29.16 12.60 25.29
N ALA A 71 28.07 11.89 24.96
CA ALA A 71 26.99 12.46 24.15
C ALA A 71 26.35 13.66 24.87
N PHE A 72 25.98 14.70 24.12
CA PHE A 72 25.26 15.85 24.66
C PHE A 72 23.77 15.57 24.77
N GLY A 73 23.13 16.09 25.82
CA GLY A 73 21.70 15.99 26.04
C GLY A 73 21.34 15.40 27.39
N GLU A 74 20.09 14.96 27.51
CA GLU A 74 19.61 14.25 28.69
C GLU A 74 19.97 12.77 28.60
N VAL A 75 20.58 12.25 29.67
CA VAL A 75 20.89 10.81 29.76
C VAL A 75 19.66 10.09 30.26
N ILE A 76 19.22 9.09 29.49
CA ILE A 76 18.11 8.21 29.84
C ILE A 76 18.55 6.74 29.75
N GLU A 77 17.91 5.89 30.54
CA GLU A 77 18.02 4.43 30.42
C GLU A 77 16.76 3.90 29.76
N VAL A 78 16.91 3.07 28.73
CA VAL A 78 15.81 2.41 28.05
C VAL A 78 15.93 0.91 28.29
N SER A 79 14.94 0.34 28.98
CA SER A 79 14.86 -1.09 29.26
C SER A 79 13.43 -1.59 29.04
N GLY A 80 13.30 -2.88 28.75
CA GLY A 80 12.01 -3.49 28.44
C GLY A 80 12.12 -4.93 27.97
N GLN A 81 11.00 -5.49 27.52
CA GLN A 81 10.91 -6.85 26.99
C GLN A 81 10.26 -6.81 25.61
N VAL A 82 10.89 -7.50 24.64
CA VAL A 82 10.27 -7.76 23.34
C VAL A 82 9.43 -9.03 23.46
N ARG A 83 8.15 -8.93 23.11
CA ARG A 83 7.19 -10.05 23.10
C ARG A 83 6.54 -10.14 21.74
N ASP A 84 6.11 -11.35 21.36
CA ASP A 84 5.24 -11.51 20.21
C ASP A 84 3.77 -11.22 20.60
N SER A 85 2.85 -11.37 19.65
CA SER A 85 1.41 -11.16 19.88
C SER A 85 0.76 -12.14 20.87
N ARG A 86 1.47 -13.20 21.29
CA ARG A 86 0.96 -14.31 22.11
C ARG A 86 1.50 -14.30 23.54
N CYS A 87 2.25 -13.25 23.91
CA CYS A 87 2.85 -12.98 25.22
C CYS A 87 4.17 -13.72 25.49
#